data_AF-I5CAK6-F1
#
_entry.id   AF-I5CAK6-F1
#
_cell.length_a   1.000
_cell.length_b   1.000
_cell.length_c   1.000
_cell.angle_alpha   90.00
_cell.angle_beta   90.00
_cell.angle_gamma   90.00
#
_symmetry.space_group_name_H-M   'P 1'
#
loop_
_entity.id
_entity.type
_entity.pdbx_description
1 polymer ?
#
loop_
_entity_poly.entity_id
_entity_poly.type
_entity_poly.pdbx_seq_one_letter_code
_entity_poly.pdbx_strand_id
1 'polypeptide(L)'
;MNKLIVLGVAWFLFIGFGLGEALAQRGPGQGQGQGRGSAEAETQSERLEAARVAFFTNRLALNADQASRFWPLYNTYQEQRNAEIREIRALTNRDANKLSEKEINELIERKLQHQQAMQTLEVSFMQQMKDVLEPKQRFILMGINRDFMRHLSEMQRRGRGRE
;
A
#
# COMPACT_ATOMS: atom_id res chain seq x y z
N MET A 1 -11.43 37.21 0.62
CA MET A 1 -11.65 36.37 -0.58
C MET A 1 -10.28 35.96 -1.10
N ASN A 2 -9.67 34.92 -0.51
CA ASN A 2 -8.31 34.50 -0.87
C ASN A 2 -8.31 33.02 -1.25
N LYS A 3 -8.53 32.77 -2.55
CA LYS A 3 -8.15 31.52 -3.21
C LYS A 3 -6.65 31.62 -3.52
N LEU A 4 -5.76 31.02 -2.72
CA LEU A 4 -4.33 30.80 -3.07
C LEU A 4 -3.56 30.09 -1.93
N ILE A 5 -3.98 28.89 -1.51
CA ILE A 5 -3.13 27.99 -0.69
C ILE A 5 -3.34 26.53 -1.13
N VAL A 6 -3.26 26.25 -2.44
CA VAL A 6 -3.28 24.87 -2.97
C VAL A 6 -2.12 24.70 -3.94
N LEU A 7 -0.88 24.81 -3.46
CA LEU A 7 0.34 24.46 -4.22
C LEU A 7 1.48 24.01 -3.28
N GLY A 8 1.21 23.06 -2.38
CA GLY A 8 2.20 22.65 -1.37
C GLY A 8 2.25 21.16 -1.02
N VAL A 9 1.74 20.26 -1.87
CA VAL A 9 1.81 18.79 -1.62
C VAL A 9 2.36 18.01 -2.82
N ALA A 10 2.82 18.70 -3.88
CA ALA A 10 3.37 18.08 -5.09
C ALA A 10 4.91 18.01 -5.13
N TRP A 11 5.57 17.85 -3.97
CA TRP A 11 7.04 17.81 -3.87
C TRP A 11 7.60 16.50 -3.27
N PHE A 12 6.86 15.40 -3.38
CA PHE A 12 7.37 14.07 -3.01
C PHE A 12 6.95 12.98 -4.00
N LEU A 13 7.07 13.26 -5.30
CA LEU A 13 7.03 12.26 -6.37
C LEU A 13 8.37 12.10 -7.10
N PHE A 14 9.51 12.30 -6.43
CA PHE A 14 10.80 11.92 -7.01
C PHE A 14 11.81 11.51 -5.94
N ILE A 15 11.96 10.20 -5.75
CA ILE A 15 13.26 9.60 -5.45
C ILE A 15 13.44 8.47 -6.47
N GLY A 16 14.45 8.59 -7.35
CA GLY A 16 15.08 7.43 -7.99
C GLY A 16 15.17 7.43 -9.52
N PHE A 17 16.23 8.03 -10.07
CA PHE A 17 17.03 7.51 -11.18
C PHE A 17 18.30 8.39 -11.23
N GLY A 18 19.51 7.90 -10.98
CA GLY A 18 20.12 6.72 -11.58
C GLY A 18 20.82 7.16 -12.86
N LEU A 19 22.09 7.59 -12.73
CA LEU A 19 23.00 7.86 -13.85
C LEU A 19 22.99 6.70 -14.84
N GLY A 20 22.86 7.02 -16.13
CA GLY A 20 22.91 6.06 -17.22
C GLY A 20 22.79 6.72 -18.58
N GLU A 21 23.74 7.59 -18.94
CA GLU A 21 23.99 7.93 -20.33
C GLU A 21 24.43 6.66 -21.08
N ALA A 22 23.61 6.20 -22.02
CA ALA A 22 24.04 5.25 -23.04
C ALA A 22 23.36 5.59 -24.37
N LEU A 23 24.06 6.36 -25.19
CA LEU A 23 23.80 6.52 -26.61
C LEU A 23 24.12 5.20 -27.33
N ALA A 24 23.14 4.58 -27.98
CA ALA A 24 23.40 3.66 -29.09
C ALA A 24 22.18 3.55 -30.03
N GLN A 25 22.44 3.82 -31.30
CA GLN A 25 21.52 3.72 -32.43
C GLN A 25 20.96 2.29 -32.56
N ARG A 26 19.64 2.14 -32.79
CA ARG A 26 19.03 0.87 -33.24
C ARG A 26 17.92 1.14 -34.25
N GLY A 27 18.07 0.59 -35.45
CA GLY A 27 17.18 0.78 -36.60
C GLY A 27 15.79 0.13 -36.45
N PRO A 28 14.89 0.33 -37.44
CA PRO A 28 13.49 -0.07 -37.34
C PRO A 28 13.34 -1.57 -37.59
N GLY A 29 13.19 -2.34 -36.50
CA GLY A 29 12.85 -3.76 -36.52
C GLY A 29 11.47 -3.98 -35.90
N GLN A 30 10.58 -4.62 -36.67
CA GLN A 30 9.22 -5.00 -36.31
C GLN A 30 9.18 -5.87 -35.05
N GLY A 31 8.17 -5.64 -34.21
CA GLY A 31 7.83 -6.49 -33.07
C GLY A 31 7.02 -5.74 -32.02
N GLN A 32 5.72 -5.55 -32.25
CA GLN A 32 4.81 -5.09 -31.19
C GLN A 32 3.65 -6.07 -31.05
N GLY A 33 3.83 -6.99 -30.12
CA GLY A 33 2.83 -7.97 -29.72
C GLY A 33 3.09 -8.49 -28.30
N GLN A 34 3.56 -7.64 -27.38
CA GLN A 34 3.61 -7.87 -25.93
C GLN A 34 4.11 -6.59 -25.26
N GLY A 35 3.30 -5.93 -24.45
CA GLY A 35 3.71 -4.68 -23.77
C GLY A 35 2.58 -3.85 -23.17
N ARG A 36 1.31 -4.09 -23.54
CA ARG A 36 0.16 -3.35 -22.98
C ARG A 36 -0.21 -3.77 -21.55
N GLY A 37 -0.08 -5.06 -21.21
CA GLY A 37 -0.56 -5.57 -19.91
C GLY A 37 0.24 -5.12 -18.68
N SER A 38 1.56 -4.92 -18.81
CA SER A 38 2.41 -4.49 -17.69
C SER A 38 2.30 -2.99 -17.41
N ALA A 39 2.31 -2.15 -18.46
CA ALA A 39 2.17 -0.70 -18.34
C ALA A 39 0.79 -0.29 -17.79
N GLU A 40 -0.27 -0.99 -18.18
CA GLU A 40 -1.62 -0.75 -17.63
C GLU A 40 -1.74 -1.19 -16.16
N ALA A 41 -1.05 -2.25 -15.74
CA ALA A 41 -1.03 -2.67 -14.34
C ALA A 41 -0.23 -1.70 -13.45
N GLU A 42 0.92 -1.22 -13.93
CA GLU A 42 1.76 -0.22 -13.23
C GLU A 42 0.98 1.08 -13.02
N THR A 43 0.36 1.61 -14.08
CA THR A 43 -0.45 2.84 -13.98
C THR A 43 -1.66 2.68 -13.06
N GLN A 44 -2.26 1.50 -12.96
CA GLN A 44 -3.33 1.23 -11.99
C GLN A 44 -2.81 1.24 -10.55
N SER A 45 -1.64 0.64 -10.29
CA SER A 45 -1.02 0.64 -8.96
C SER A 45 -0.64 2.05 -8.52
N GLU A 46 -0.05 2.84 -9.41
CA GLU A 46 0.33 4.23 -9.13
C GLU A 46 -0.89 5.08 -8.77
N ARG A 47 -1.99 4.93 -9.52
CA ARG A 47 -3.26 5.61 -9.21
C ARG A 47 -3.82 5.21 -7.85
N LEU A 48 -3.71 3.93 -7.49
CA LEU A 48 -4.17 3.44 -6.19
C LEU A 48 -3.36 4.02 -5.04
N GLU A 49 -2.03 4.08 -5.18
CA GLU A 49 -1.14 4.66 -4.17
C GLU A 49 -1.36 6.16 -4.05
N ALA A 50 -1.49 6.89 -5.17
CA ALA A 50 -1.83 8.31 -5.15
C ALA A 50 -3.18 8.57 -4.46
N ALA A 51 -4.19 7.74 -4.73
CA ALA A 51 -5.49 7.82 -4.06
C ALA A 51 -5.37 7.53 -2.56
N ARG A 52 -4.53 6.57 -2.14
CA ARG A 52 -4.26 6.28 -0.73
C ARG A 52 -3.60 7.48 -0.06
N VAL A 53 -2.56 8.05 -0.66
CA VAL A 53 -1.84 9.21 -0.15
C VAL A 53 -2.79 10.38 0.06
N ALA A 54 -3.61 10.70 -0.96
CA ALA A 54 -4.60 11.75 -0.87
C ALA A 54 -5.64 11.45 0.23
N PHE A 55 -6.18 10.24 0.29
CA PHE A 55 -7.18 9.87 1.28
C PHE A 55 -6.64 9.96 2.71
N PHE A 56 -5.46 9.42 2.96
CA PHE A 56 -4.87 9.35 4.29
C PHE A 56 -4.50 10.73 4.81
N THR A 57 -3.84 11.54 3.96
CA THR A 57 -3.46 12.92 4.30
C THR A 57 -4.68 13.74 4.69
N ASN A 58 -5.77 13.63 3.93
CA ASN A 58 -7.02 14.35 4.23
C ASN A 58 -7.74 13.80 5.46
N ARG A 59 -7.87 12.47 5.56
CA ARG A 59 -8.64 11.81 6.64
C ARG A 59 -7.97 11.97 8.02
N LEU A 60 -6.64 12.01 8.05
CA LEU A 60 -5.85 12.27 9.25
C LEU A 60 -5.58 13.76 9.47
N ALA A 61 -5.86 14.62 8.48
CA ALA A 61 -5.50 16.04 8.48
C ALA A 61 -4.01 16.25 8.81
N LEU A 62 -3.13 15.53 8.09
CA LEU A 62 -1.68 15.65 8.30
C LEU A 62 -1.18 17.02 7.85
N ASN A 63 -0.42 17.69 8.70
CA ASN A 63 0.39 18.83 8.28
C ASN A 63 1.69 18.36 7.60
N ALA A 64 2.47 19.29 7.04
CA ALA A 64 3.68 18.96 6.28
C ALA A 64 4.74 18.22 7.12
N ASP A 65 4.95 18.62 8.38
CA ASP A 65 5.89 17.96 9.28
C ASP A 65 5.44 16.52 9.57
N GLN A 66 4.18 16.36 9.97
CA GLN A 66 3.59 15.05 10.24
C GLN A 66 3.63 14.13 9.02
N ALA A 67 3.30 14.64 7.83
CA ALA A 67 3.32 13.86 6.60
C ALA A 67 4.73 13.36 6.26
N SER A 68 5.76 14.20 6.40
CA SER A 68 7.14 13.81 6.12
C SER A 68 7.65 12.69 7.03
N ARG A 69 7.16 12.64 8.28
CA ARG A 69 7.50 11.61 9.28
C ARG A 69 6.60 10.38 9.20
N PHE A 70 5.34 10.55 8.81
CA PHE A 70 4.33 9.49 8.75
C PHE A 70 4.62 8.49 7.62
N TRP A 71 4.85 8.98 6.39
CA TRP A 71 4.94 8.13 5.21
C TRP A 71 6.06 7.09 5.27
N PRO A 72 7.30 7.42 5.69
CA PRO A 72 8.35 6.42 5.83
C PRO A 72 7.96 5.28 6.78
N LEU A 73 7.41 5.62 7.96
CA LEU A 73 7.00 4.63 8.95
C LEU A 73 5.83 3.77 8.48
N TYR A 74 4.82 4.39 7.86
CA TYR A 74 3.67 3.67 7.31
C TYR A 74 4.09 2.73 6.17
N ASN A 75 4.98 3.16 5.28
CA ASN A 75 5.43 2.35 4.15
C ASN A 75 6.19 1.11 4.63
N THR A 76 7.12 1.28 5.57
CA THR A 76 7.84 0.15 6.20
C THR A 76 6.86 -0.82 6.88
N TYR A 77 5.91 -0.30 7.66
CA TYR A 77 4.87 -1.13 8.28
C TYR A 77 4.03 -1.89 7.25
N GLN A 78 3.59 -1.23 6.17
CA GLN A 78 2.82 -1.87 5.12
C GLN A 78 3.62 -2.97 4.40
N GLU A 79 4.89 -2.73 4.11
CA GLU A 79 5.75 -3.72 3.47
C GLU A 79 5.89 -4.99 4.32
N GLN A 80 6.21 -4.82 5.61
CA GLN A 80 6.33 -5.93 6.57
C GLN A 80 5.00 -6.66 6.73
N ARG A 81 3.90 -5.93 6.92
CA ARG A 81 2.56 -6.49 7.00
C ARG A 81 2.17 -7.28 5.75
N ASN A 82 2.53 -6.78 4.56
CA ASN A 82 2.26 -7.46 3.30
C ASN A 82 3.10 -8.73 3.15
N ALA A 83 4.33 -8.77 3.67
CA ALA A 83 5.15 -9.97 3.72
C ALA A 83 4.46 -11.07 4.56
N GLU A 84 4.03 -10.75 5.77
CA GLU A 84 3.29 -11.70 6.63
C GLU A 84 2.01 -12.23 5.96
N ILE A 85 1.26 -11.35 5.28
CA ILE A 85 0.06 -11.76 4.54
C ILE A 85 0.39 -12.72 3.40
N ARG A 86 1.52 -12.52 2.69
CA ARG A 86 1.95 -13.45 1.63
C ARG A 86 2.27 -14.82 2.20
N GLU A 87 2.98 -14.88 3.34
CA GLU A 87 3.28 -16.15 4.01
C GLU A 87 2.01 -16.87 4.46
N ILE A 88 1.08 -16.17 5.14
CA ILE A 88 -0.21 -16.74 5.53
C ILE A 88 -0.97 -17.30 4.33
N ARG A 89 -1.01 -16.56 3.21
CA ARG A 89 -1.66 -17.03 1.98
C ARG A 89 -1.01 -18.29 1.45
N ALA A 90 0.33 -18.36 1.40
CA ALA A 90 1.06 -19.54 0.95
C ALA A 90 0.82 -20.78 1.83
N LEU A 91 0.62 -20.58 3.14
CA LEU A 91 0.27 -21.65 4.07
C LEU A 91 -1.17 -22.14 3.87
N THR A 92 -2.12 -21.23 3.60
CA THR A 92 -3.54 -21.55 3.45
C THR A 92 -3.96 -22.00 2.05
N ASN A 93 -3.17 -21.72 1.02
CA ASN A 93 -3.45 -22.13 -0.36
C ASN A 93 -2.98 -23.57 -0.63
N ARG A 94 -3.37 -24.50 0.24
CA ARG A 94 -3.04 -25.93 0.15
C ARG A 94 -4.31 -26.76 0.26
N ASP A 95 -4.36 -27.87 -0.48
CA ASP A 95 -5.47 -28.81 -0.43
C ASP A 95 -5.34 -29.70 0.81
N ALA A 96 -6.17 -29.44 1.82
CA ALA A 96 -6.13 -30.16 3.09
C ALA A 96 -6.33 -31.68 2.94
N ASN A 97 -7.03 -32.12 1.89
CA ASN A 97 -7.27 -33.57 1.67
C ASN A 97 -6.02 -34.33 1.23
N LYS A 98 -4.95 -33.61 0.85
CA LYS A 98 -3.66 -34.18 0.41
C LYS A 98 -2.58 -34.12 1.48
N LEU A 99 -2.94 -33.69 2.68
CA LEU A 99 -2.02 -33.49 3.80
C LEU A 99 -2.32 -34.48 4.91
N SER A 100 -1.27 -34.93 5.59
CA SER A 100 -1.39 -35.66 6.84
C SER A 100 -1.86 -34.74 7.97
N GLU A 101 -2.44 -35.32 9.02
CA GLU A 101 -2.82 -34.59 10.23
C GLU A 101 -1.64 -33.80 10.82
N LYS A 102 -0.44 -34.38 10.82
CA LYS A 102 0.79 -33.72 11.28
C LYS A 102 1.09 -32.46 10.45
N GLU A 103 1.07 -32.56 9.12
CA GLU A 103 1.32 -31.40 8.25
C GLU A 103 0.26 -30.32 8.42
N ILE A 104 -1.01 -30.69 8.61
CA ILE A 104 -2.10 -29.75 8.88
C ILE A 104 -1.82 -28.99 10.19
N ASN A 105 -1.44 -29.69 11.25
CA ASN A 105 -1.12 -29.07 12.54
C ASN A 105 0.07 -28.11 12.43
N GLU A 106 1.13 -28.48 11.71
CA GLU A 106 2.28 -27.61 11.45
C GLU A 106 1.89 -26.34 10.65
N LEU A 107 1.02 -26.47 9.65
CA LEU A 107 0.53 -25.31 8.89
C LEU A 107 -0.33 -24.37 9.75
N ILE A 108 -1.18 -24.93 10.62
CA ILE A 108 -1.98 -24.15 11.57
C ILE A 108 -1.06 -23.37 12.51
N GLU A 109 -0.06 -24.04 13.11
CA GLU A 109 0.87 -23.39 14.03
C GLU A 109 1.63 -22.24 13.34
N ARG A 110 2.18 -22.47 12.15
CA ARG A 110 2.88 -21.43 11.38
C ARG A 110 1.96 -20.25 11.05
N LYS A 111 0.71 -20.52 10.65
CA LYS A 111 -0.27 -19.46 10.39
C LYS A 111 -0.51 -18.62 11.65
N LEU A 112 -0.68 -19.25 12.81
CA LEU A 112 -0.89 -18.55 14.08
C LEU A 112 0.34 -17.70 14.45
N GLN A 113 1.56 -18.20 14.20
CA GLN A 113 2.80 -17.44 14.41
C GLN A 113 2.85 -16.17 13.54
N HIS A 114 2.54 -16.26 12.24
CA HIS A 114 2.48 -15.08 11.37
C HIS A 114 1.36 -14.10 11.78
N GLN A 115 0.20 -14.60 12.24
CA GLN A 115 -0.85 -13.73 12.78
C GLN A 115 -0.37 -12.98 14.04
N GLN A 116 0.36 -13.65 14.93
CA GLN A 116 0.96 -13.01 16.11
C GLN A 116 2.03 -11.98 15.73
N ALA A 117 2.85 -12.26 14.71
CA ALA A 117 3.82 -11.32 14.17
C ALA A 117 3.12 -10.07 13.63
N MET A 118 2.02 -10.21 12.88
CA MET A 118 1.23 -9.08 12.41
C MET A 118 0.67 -8.21 13.56
N GLN A 119 0.17 -8.83 14.64
CA GLN A 119 -0.30 -8.07 15.80
C GLN A 119 0.84 -7.30 16.47
N THR A 120 2.01 -7.93 16.58
CA THR A 120 3.22 -7.31 17.16
C THR A 120 3.68 -6.12 16.31
N LEU A 121 3.67 -6.27 14.98
CA LEU A 121 3.96 -5.19 14.03
C LEU A 121 3.00 -4.01 14.20
N GLU A 122 1.69 -4.29 14.32
CA GLU A 122 0.68 -3.25 14.52
C GLU A 122 0.88 -2.50 15.84
N VAL A 123 1.16 -3.20 16.94
CA VAL A 123 1.46 -2.57 18.23
C VAL A 123 2.69 -1.67 18.13
N SER A 124 3.79 -2.16 17.54
CA SER A 124 5.02 -1.39 17.36
C SER A 124 4.78 -0.15 16.50
N PHE A 125 4.08 -0.29 15.37
CA PHE A 125 3.74 0.82 14.49
C PHE A 125 2.91 1.88 15.24
N MET A 126 1.88 1.47 16.00
CA MET A 126 1.06 2.40 16.78
C MET A 126 1.82 3.10 17.91
N GLN A 127 2.84 2.45 18.48
CA GLN A 127 3.76 3.08 19.44
C GLN A 127 4.63 4.15 18.77
N GLN A 128 5.23 3.87 17.61
CA GLN A 128 5.99 4.85 16.84
C GLN A 128 5.14 6.05 16.41
N MET A 129 3.86 5.83 16.09
CA MET A 129 2.93 6.89 15.74
C MET A 129 2.63 7.86 16.90
N LYS A 130 2.97 7.51 18.15
CA LYS A 130 2.79 8.42 19.29
C LYS A 130 3.60 9.71 19.15
N ASP A 131 4.77 9.62 18.51
CA ASP A 131 5.68 10.75 18.35
C ASP A 131 5.36 11.61 17.12
N VAL A 132 4.44 11.14 16.26
CA VAL A 132 4.11 11.77 14.97
C VAL A 132 2.69 12.31 14.94
N LEU A 133 1.72 11.59 15.50
CA LEU A 133 0.30 11.85 15.36
C LEU A 133 -0.35 12.13 16.72
N GLU A 134 -1.33 13.02 16.75
CA GLU A 134 -2.17 13.28 17.92
C GLU A 134 -3.04 12.06 18.29
N PRO A 135 -3.51 11.91 19.54
CA PRO A 135 -4.34 10.78 19.97
C PRO A 135 -5.57 10.54 19.06
N LYS A 136 -6.25 11.60 18.64
CA LYS A 136 -7.42 11.51 17.73
C LYS A 136 -7.02 10.98 16.35
N GLN A 137 -5.90 11.44 15.80
CA GLN A 137 -5.39 10.98 14.51
C GLN A 137 -5.01 9.49 14.58
N ARG A 138 -4.35 9.07 15.66
CA ARG A 138 -4.02 7.64 15.90
C ARG A 138 -5.27 6.76 16.02
N PHE A 139 -6.32 7.24 16.68
CA PHE A 139 -7.58 6.50 16.75
C PHE A 139 -8.22 6.32 15.36
N ILE A 140 -8.20 7.35 14.52
CA ILE A 140 -8.68 7.26 13.13
C ILE A 140 -7.81 6.29 12.31
N LEU A 141 -6.49 6.32 12.50
CA LEU A 141 -5.52 5.46 11.80
C LEU A 141 -5.83 3.97 11.96
N MET A 142 -6.33 3.52 13.12
CA MET A 142 -6.71 2.11 13.34
C MET A 142 -7.78 1.61 12.36
N GLY A 143 -8.66 2.49 11.89
CA GLY A 143 -9.73 2.17 10.94
C GLY A 143 -9.47 2.57 9.50
N ILE A 144 -8.35 3.26 9.22
CA ILE A 144 -8.21 4.04 7.99
C ILE A 144 -8.17 3.18 6.73
N ASN A 145 -7.56 1.99 6.80
CA ASN A 145 -7.49 1.07 5.67
C ASN A 145 -8.89 0.57 5.27
N ARG A 146 -9.73 0.24 6.26
CA ARG A 146 -11.12 -0.19 6.03
C ARG A 146 -11.94 0.95 5.43
N ASP A 147 -11.77 2.17 5.94
CA ASP A 147 -12.43 3.36 5.42
C ASP A 147 -12.00 3.64 3.97
N PHE A 148 -10.71 3.49 3.66
CA PHE A 148 -10.19 3.64 2.30
C PHE A 148 -10.75 2.59 1.33
N MET A 149 -10.79 1.32 1.73
CA MET A 149 -11.38 0.25 0.89
C MET A 149 -12.87 0.48 0.63
N ARG A 150 -13.60 0.95 1.64
CA ARG A 150 -15.01 1.35 1.47
C ARG A 150 -15.13 2.51 0.48
N HIS A 151 -14.29 3.53 0.63
CA HIS A 151 -14.26 4.68 -0.26
C HIS A 151 -13.98 4.28 -1.72
N LEU A 152 -13.02 3.38 -1.97
CA LEU A 152 -12.74 2.84 -3.31
C LEU A 152 -13.96 2.12 -3.90
N SER A 153 -14.64 1.27 -3.10
CA SER A 153 -15.83 0.55 -3.54
C SER A 153 -16.97 1.50 -3.93
N GLU A 154 -17.19 2.55 -3.14
CA GLU A 154 -18.20 3.57 -3.43
C GLU A 154 -17.89 4.34 -4.72
N MET A 155 -16.62 4.72 -4.94
CA MET A 155 -16.20 5.37 -6.18
C MET A 155 -16.41 4.48 -7.40
N GLN A 156 -16.05 3.19 -7.31
CA GLN A 156 -16.26 2.23 -8.41
C GLN A 156 -17.74 2.01 -8.74
N ARG A 157 -18.62 2.01 -7.74
CA ARG A 157 -20.07 1.88 -7.94
C ARG A 157 -20.67 3.12 -8.60
N ARG A 158 -20.23 4.32 -8.21
CA ARG A 158 -20.67 5.59 -8.81
C ARG A 158 -20.18 5.78 -10.24
N GLY A 159 -19.00 5.25 -10.58
CA GLY A 159 -18.48 5.26 -11.95
C GLY A 159 -19.28 4.37 -12.91
N ARG A 160 -19.76 3.22 -12.44
CA ARG A 160 -20.53 2.25 -13.25
C ARG A 160 -22.02 2.59 -13.44
N GLY A 161 -22.57 3.55 -12.69
CA GLY A 161 -23.97 4.00 -12.82
C GLY A 161 -24.15 5.23 -13.72
N ARG A 162 -23.12 5.60 -14.51
CA ARG A 162 -23.13 6.73 -15.44
C ARG A 162 -22.99 6.31 -16.91
N GLU A 163 -23.20 5.03 -17.19
CA GLU A 163 -23.37 4.44 -18.52
C GLU A 163 -24.82 3.96 -18.68
#